data_AF-A0A357FTS6-F1
#
_entry.id   AF-A0A357FTS6-F1
#
_cell.length_a   1.000
_cell.length_b   1.000
_cell.length_c   1.000
_cell.angle_alpha   90.00
_cell.angle_beta   90.00
_cell.angle_gamma   90.00
#
_symmetry.space_group_name_H-M   'P 1'
#
loop_
_entity.id
_entity.type
_entity.pdbx_description
1 polymer ?
#
loop_
_entity_poly.entity_id
_entity_poly.type
_entity_poly.pdbx_seq_one_letter_code
_entity_poly.pdbx_strand_id
1 'polypeptide(L)'
;GIVSDWSKYDQKGALLWADSLSDENARGRALQSVYKNWMQADPNAALAYLETSVDEHKQQNFLRDGFHEWSRQDPAEAVTWLDQLPESVDENEGADLYGSVARNYVQHDPMAASEWISTLDKGPKRDSSVETLVRSISKTDPEAGFIWASTVSDEKKRKNTLNESLREWIKVDLNAAYDAVTEADLEAAEKKPLLDIIENAKEK
;
A
#
# COMPACT_ATOMS: atom_id res chain seq x y z
N GLY A 1 -24.10 -7.17 16.05
CA GLY A 1 -24.68 -8.02 17.11
C GLY A 1 -23.89 -7.77 18.37
N ILE A 2 -24.57 -7.56 19.51
CA ILE A 2 -24.12 -7.13 20.86
C ILE A 2 -22.61 -6.84 21.08
N VAL A 3 -21.70 -7.72 20.65
CA VAL A 3 -20.25 -7.48 20.53
C VAL A 3 -19.89 -6.21 19.74
N SER A 4 -20.65 -5.84 18.69
CA SER A 4 -20.41 -4.63 17.89
C SER A 4 -20.73 -3.31 18.61
N ASP A 5 -21.57 -3.35 19.66
CA ASP A 5 -22.01 -2.15 20.38
C ASP A 5 -21.14 -1.89 21.64
N TRP A 6 -20.41 -2.89 22.13
CA TRP A 6 -19.56 -2.79 23.33
C TRP A 6 -18.13 -2.32 23.03
N SER A 7 -17.60 -2.57 21.83
CA SER A 7 -16.25 -2.15 21.44
C SER A 7 -16.05 -0.63 21.37
N LYS A 8 -17.14 0.16 21.34
CA LYS A 8 -17.06 1.63 21.40
C LYS A 8 -16.87 2.19 22.81
N TYR A 9 -17.24 1.44 23.87
CA TYR A 9 -17.35 1.97 25.23
C TYR A 9 -16.57 1.18 26.30
N ASP A 10 -16.21 -0.08 26.03
CA ASP A 10 -15.37 -0.88 26.93
C ASP A 10 -14.40 -1.78 26.13
N GLN A 11 -13.42 -1.15 25.48
CA GLN A 11 -12.38 -1.84 24.71
C GLN A 11 -11.61 -2.84 25.59
N LYS A 12 -11.36 -2.46 26.85
CA LYS A 12 -10.66 -3.32 27.83
C LYS A 12 -11.50 -4.54 28.21
N GLY A 13 -12.80 -4.38 28.44
CA GLY A 13 -13.72 -5.49 28.71
C GLY A 13 -13.86 -6.44 27.52
N ALA A 14 -13.91 -5.92 26.30
CA ALA A 14 -13.95 -6.74 25.09
C ALA A 14 -12.67 -7.57 24.89
N LEU A 15 -11.49 -6.99 25.19
CA LEU A 15 -10.21 -7.69 25.20
C LEU A 15 -10.17 -8.77 26.28
N LEU A 16 -10.54 -8.44 27.52
CA LEU A 16 -10.59 -9.40 28.63
C LEU A 16 -11.52 -10.57 28.33
N TRP A 17 -12.69 -10.30 27.75
CA TRP A 17 -13.61 -11.35 27.32
C TRP A 17 -12.98 -12.23 26.24
N ALA A 18 -12.38 -11.63 25.21
CA ALA A 18 -11.74 -12.39 24.15
C ALA A 18 -10.62 -13.29 24.70
N ASP A 19 -9.78 -12.77 25.60
CA ASP A 19 -8.71 -13.53 26.25
C ASP A 19 -9.21 -14.66 27.16
N SER A 20 -10.40 -14.50 27.74
CA SER A 20 -11.02 -15.52 28.60
C SER A 20 -11.50 -16.77 27.84
N LEU A 21 -11.53 -16.73 26.51
CA LEU A 21 -11.97 -17.86 25.69
C LEU A 21 -10.95 -19.00 25.74
N SER A 22 -11.42 -20.19 26.14
CA SER A 22 -10.58 -21.39 26.29
C SER A 22 -10.15 -21.98 24.94
N ASP A 23 -10.97 -21.83 23.89
CA ASP A 23 -10.63 -22.27 22.54
C ASP A 23 -9.70 -21.25 21.87
N GLU A 24 -8.52 -21.69 21.48
CA GLU A 24 -7.46 -20.82 20.95
C GLU A 24 -7.88 -20.13 19.64
N ASN A 25 -8.59 -20.84 18.77
CA ASN A 25 -9.07 -20.30 17.50
C ASN A 25 -10.16 -19.26 17.71
N ALA A 26 -11.10 -19.50 18.63
CA ALA A 26 -12.14 -18.56 19.01
C ALA A 26 -11.56 -17.31 19.65
N ARG A 27 -10.57 -17.47 20.55
CA ARG A 27 -9.83 -16.35 21.15
C ARG A 27 -9.15 -15.49 20.09
N GLY A 28 -8.39 -16.11 19.17
CA GLY A 28 -7.70 -15.37 18.10
C GLY A 28 -8.66 -14.55 17.23
N ARG A 29 -9.78 -15.15 16.79
CA ARG A 29 -10.81 -14.44 16.02
C ARG A 29 -11.50 -13.32 16.81
N ALA A 30 -11.79 -13.56 18.09
CA ALA A 30 -12.41 -12.56 18.95
C ALA A 30 -11.48 -11.35 19.13
N LEU A 31 -10.19 -11.58 19.44
CA LEU A 31 -9.18 -10.54 19.55
C LEU A 31 -9.08 -9.74 18.25
N GLN A 32 -8.96 -10.41 17.09
CA GLN A 32 -8.92 -9.74 15.78
C GLN A 32 -10.15 -8.85 15.54
N SER A 33 -11.35 -9.33 15.89
CA SER A 33 -12.56 -8.52 15.78
C SER A 33 -12.56 -7.31 16.72
N VAL A 34 -12.04 -7.45 17.95
CA VAL A 34 -11.95 -6.34 18.91
C VAL A 34 -10.96 -5.29 18.42
N TYR A 35 -9.78 -5.70 17.96
CA TYR A 35 -8.79 -4.77 17.40
C TYR A 35 -9.31 -4.06 16.16
N LYS A 36 -9.94 -4.79 15.24
CA LYS A 36 -10.52 -4.18 14.04
C LYS A 36 -11.52 -3.07 14.40
N ASN A 37 -12.43 -3.34 15.34
CA ASN A 37 -13.41 -2.36 15.78
C ASN A 37 -12.78 -1.19 16.54
N TRP A 38 -11.71 -1.45 17.31
CA TRP A 38 -11.00 -0.40 18.02
C TRP A 38 -10.22 0.50 17.05
N MET A 39 -9.47 -0.06 16.11
CA MET A 39 -8.81 0.69 15.03
C MET A 39 -9.78 1.58 14.26
N GLN A 40 -11.03 1.13 14.10
CA GLN A 40 -12.07 1.93 13.46
C GLN A 40 -12.58 3.10 14.32
N ALA A 41 -12.58 2.94 15.64
CA ALA A 41 -13.17 3.90 16.56
C ALA A 41 -12.15 4.92 17.11
N ASP A 42 -10.94 4.46 17.40
CA ASP A 42 -9.83 5.23 17.96
C ASP A 42 -8.50 4.53 17.60
N PRO A 43 -7.97 4.77 16.38
CA PRO A 43 -6.75 4.13 15.91
C PRO A 43 -5.56 4.43 16.82
N ASN A 44 -5.40 5.68 17.26
CA ASN A 44 -4.28 6.09 18.13
C ASN A 44 -4.27 5.30 19.45
N ALA A 45 -5.43 5.14 20.10
CA ALA A 45 -5.50 4.36 21.33
C ALA A 45 -5.30 2.85 21.09
N ALA A 46 -5.80 2.30 19.98
CA ALA A 46 -5.60 0.90 19.61
C ALA A 46 -4.12 0.58 19.38
N LEU A 47 -3.41 1.49 18.73
CA LEU A 47 -1.98 1.38 18.43
C LEU A 47 -1.13 1.46 19.70
N ALA A 48 -1.39 2.45 20.56
CA ALA A 48 -0.72 2.55 21.86
C ALA A 48 -0.91 1.30 22.73
N TYR A 49 -2.07 0.63 22.61
CA TYR A 49 -2.30 -0.64 23.27
C TYR A 49 -1.49 -1.79 22.65
N LEU A 50 -1.44 -1.88 21.32
CA LEU A 50 -0.66 -2.91 20.63
C LEU A 50 0.80 -2.88 21.08
N GLU A 51 1.42 -1.69 21.09
CA GLU A 51 2.81 -1.50 21.50
C GLU A 51 3.10 -1.93 22.93
N THR A 52 2.16 -1.67 23.86
CA THR A 52 2.39 -1.85 25.30
C THR A 52 1.96 -3.20 25.84
N SER A 53 1.03 -3.88 25.16
CA SER A 53 0.24 -4.96 25.77
C SER A 53 0.17 -6.25 24.94
N VAL A 54 0.72 -6.27 23.72
CA VAL A 54 0.66 -7.44 22.82
C VAL A 54 2.06 -7.91 22.47
N ASP A 55 2.28 -9.23 22.46
CA ASP A 55 3.57 -9.81 22.02
C ASP A 55 3.90 -9.38 20.58
N GLU A 56 5.17 -9.06 20.29
CA GLU A 56 5.64 -8.54 19.00
C GLU A 56 5.13 -9.35 17.79
N HIS A 57 5.19 -10.68 17.85
CA HIS A 57 4.74 -11.53 16.74
C HIS A 57 3.22 -11.45 16.48
N LYS A 58 2.43 -11.13 17.51
CA LYS A 58 0.98 -10.93 17.37
C LYS A 58 0.67 -9.50 16.92
N GLN A 59 1.49 -8.52 17.31
CA GLN A 59 1.34 -7.12 16.89
C GLN A 59 1.33 -7.01 15.37
N GLN A 60 2.29 -7.63 14.68
CA GLN A 60 2.42 -7.56 13.21
C GLN A 60 1.14 -7.92 12.46
N ASN A 61 0.50 -9.03 12.84
CA ASN A 61 -0.75 -9.46 12.20
C ASN A 61 -1.89 -8.47 12.45
N PHE A 62 -1.99 -7.92 13.66
CA PHE A 62 -3.01 -6.92 13.99
C PHE A 62 -2.77 -5.58 13.31
N LEU A 63 -1.50 -5.15 13.22
CA LEU A 63 -1.11 -3.95 12.50
C LEU A 63 -1.52 -4.08 11.04
N ARG A 64 -1.11 -5.15 10.33
CA ARG A 64 -1.46 -5.32 8.92
C ARG A 64 -2.97 -5.32 8.66
N ASP A 65 -3.73 -6.09 9.44
CA ASP A 65 -5.17 -6.26 9.21
C ASP A 65 -5.97 -5.02 9.63
N GLY A 66 -5.65 -4.42 10.77
CA GLY A 66 -6.29 -3.21 11.27
C GLY A 66 -6.00 -2.00 10.38
N PHE A 67 -4.77 -1.89 9.90
CA PHE A 67 -4.32 -0.78 9.07
C PHE A 67 -4.90 -0.83 7.66
N HIS A 68 -5.07 -2.03 7.10
CA HIS A 68 -5.80 -2.20 5.85
C HIS A 68 -7.27 -1.75 5.96
N GLU A 69 -7.94 -2.01 7.08
CA GLU A 69 -9.31 -1.52 7.26
C GLU A 69 -9.37 0.00 7.49
N TRP A 70 -8.50 0.53 8.34
CA TRP A 70 -8.48 1.96 8.64
C TRP A 70 -8.17 2.79 7.40
N SER A 71 -7.17 2.40 6.61
CA SER A 71 -6.82 3.10 5.37
C SER A 71 -7.94 3.08 4.32
N ARG A 72 -8.89 2.14 4.39
CA ARG A 72 -10.10 2.18 3.54
C ARG A 72 -11.09 3.25 3.97
N GLN A 73 -11.14 3.59 5.26
CA GLN A 73 -12.07 4.57 5.80
C GLN A 73 -11.49 5.98 5.75
N ASP A 74 -10.24 6.14 6.17
CA ASP A 74 -9.53 7.42 6.16
C ASP A 74 -8.07 7.21 5.73
N PRO A 75 -7.80 7.19 4.42
CA PRO A 75 -6.43 7.01 3.93
C PRO A 75 -5.52 8.19 4.28
N ALA A 76 -6.06 9.40 4.44
CA ALA A 76 -5.27 10.58 4.79
C ALA A 76 -4.77 10.49 6.24
N GLU A 77 -5.62 10.05 7.16
CA GLU A 77 -5.22 9.80 8.54
C GLU A 77 -4.26 8.60 8.63
N ALA A 78 -4.54 7.52 7.88
CA ALA A 78 -3.66 6.33 7.86
C ALA A 78 -2.24 6.66 7.40
N VAL A 79 -2.07 7.58 6.45
CA VAL A 79 -0.75 8.08 6.04
C VAL A 79 0.03 8.67 7.23
N THR A 80 -0.61 9.44 8.10
CA THR A 80 0.08 10.09 9.23
C THR A 80 0.64 9.08 10.24
N TRP A 81 0.06 7.88 10.28
CA TRP A 81 0.56 6.81 11.15
C TRP A 81 1.72 6.04 10.55
N LEU A 82 1.88 6.03 9.22
CA LEU A 82 3.04 5.38 8.59
C LEU A 82 4.38 5.97 9.06
N ASP A 83 4.35 7.18 9.59
CA ASP A 83 5.49 7.87 10.21
C ASP A 83 5.74 7.43 11.67
N GLN A 84 4.79 6.72 12.27
CA GLN A 84 4.78 6.24 13.66
C GLN A 84 4.90 4.70 13.73
N LEU A 85 5.36 4.06 12.65
CA LEU A 85 5.57 2.62 12.63
C LEU A 85 6.53 2.20 13.77
N PRO A 86 6.19 1.16 14.55
CA PRO A 86 7.09 0.63 15.58
C PRO A 86 8.43 0.18 14.99
N GLU A 87 9.51 0.28 15.78
CA GLU A 87 10.85 -0.19 15.37
C GLU A 87 10.90 -1.69 15.05
N SER A 88 9.95 -2.48 15.56
CA SER A 88 9.82 -3.90 15.25
C SER A 88 9.37 -4.19 13.82
N VAL A 89 8.81 -3.19 13.12
CA VAL A 89 8.42 -3.29 11.71
C VAL A 89 9.66 -3.15 10.84
N ASP A 90 10.04 -4.23 10.16
CA ASP A 90 11.17 -4.20 9.25
C ASP A 90 10.86 -3.41 7.96
N GLU A 91 11.90 -3.17 7.16
CA GLU A 91 11.78 -2.35 5.94
C GLU A 91 10.82 -2.94 4.89
N ASN A 92 10.77 -4.27 4.77
CA ASN A 92 9.90 -4.93 3.79
C ASN A 92 8.45 -4.87 4.27
N GLU A 93 8.21 -5.15 5.55
CA GLU A 93 6.89 -5.04 6.16
C GLU A 93 6.37 -3.59 6.08
N GLY A 94 7.24 -2.63 6.38
CA GLY A 94 6.94 -1.21 6.21
C GLY A 94 6.58 -0.87 4.76
N ALA A 95 7.35 -1.36 3.77
CA ALA A 95 7.04 -1.14 2.37
C ALA A 95 5.69 -1.74 1.95
N ASP A 96 5.32 -2.90 2.48
CA ASP A 96 4.02 -3.53 2.22
C ASP A 96 2.86 -2.71 2.82
N LEU A 97 3.03 -2.16 4.02
CA LEU A 97 2.05 -1.28 4.66
C LEU A 97 1.84 0.01 3.86
N TYR A 98 2.93 0.64 3.41
CA TYR A 98 2.87 1.84 2.55
C TYR A 98 2.13 1.55 1.25
N GLY A 99 2.43 0.43 0.58
CA GLY A 99 1.72 0.02 -0.63
C GLY A 99 0.23 -0.26 -0.40
N SER A 100 -0.13 -0.81 0.76
CA SER A 100 -1.53 -1.03 1.15
C SER A 100 -2.29 0.29 1.34
N VAL A 101 -1.70 1.26 2.03
CA VAL A 101 -2.30 2.60 2.19
C VAL A 101 -2.40 3.31 0.87
N ALA A 102 -1.34 3.29 0.07
CA ALA A 102 -1.33 3.87 -1.27
C ALA A 102 -2.48 3.31 -2.11
N ARG A 103 -2.78 2.01 -2.01
CA ARG A 103 -3.89 1.38 -2.74
C ARG A 103 -5.23 2.01 -2.39
N ASN A 104 -5.50 2.15 -1.10
CA ASN A 104 -6.77 2.71 -0.64
C ASN A 104 -6.84 4.22 -0.90
N TYR A 105 -5.72 4.93 -0.71
CA TYR A 105 -5.65 6.36 -0.97
C TYR A 105 -5.86 6.67 -2.45
N VAL A 106 -5.19 5.98 -3.35
CA VAL A 106 -5.36 6.17 -4.81
C VAL A 106 -6.79 5.84 -5.24
N GLN A 107 -7.45 4.86 -4.63
CA GLN A 107 -8.85 4.56 -4.94
C GLN A 107 -9.81 5.67 -4.48
N HIS A 108 -9.48 6.37 -3.39
CA HIS A 108 -10.30 7.42 -2.82
C HIS A 108 -10.04 8.79 -3.48
N ASP A 109 -8.77 9.17 -3.58
CA ASP A 109 -8.29 10.42 -4.16
C ASP A 109 -6.91 10.19 -4.82
N PRO A 110 -6.88 9.87 -6.14
CA PRO A 110 -5.63 9.66 -6.87
C PRO A 110 -4.68 10.86 -6.82
N MET A 111 -5.21 12.08 -6.79
CA MET A 111 -4.41 13.30 -6.81
C MET A 111 -3.70 13.48 -5.47
N ALA A 112 -4.45 13.49 -4.37
CA ALA A 112 -3.89 13.63 -3.03
C ALA A 112 -2.93 12.47 -2.69
N ALA A 113 -3.23 11.25 -3.16
CA ALA A 113 -2.33 10.12 -3.03
C ALA A 113 -1.01 10.35 -3.80
N SER A 114 -1.06 10.85 -5.04
CA SER A 114 0.15 11.13 -5.83
C SER A 114 1.00 12.26 -5.22
N GLU A 115 0.37 13.27 -4.62
CA GLU A 115 1.05 14.34 -3.88
C GLU A 115 1.78 13.78 -2.66
N TRP A 116 1.10 12.96 -1.85
CA TRP A 116 1.73 12.27 -0.72
C TRP A 116 2.89 11.36 -1.14
N ILE A 117 2.72 10.54 -2.20
CA ILE A 117 3.80 9.66 -2.68
C ILE A 117 5.01 10.47 -3.15
N SER A 118 4.79 11.69 -3.65
CA SER A 118 5.87 12.61 -4.05
C SER A 118 6.69 13.13 -2.87
N THR A 119 6.12 13.18 -1.66
CA THR A 119 6.83 13.64 -0.45
C THR A 119 7.69 12.56 0.21
N LEU A 120 7.50 11.30 -0.18
CA LEU A 120 8.27 10.18 0.37
C LEU A 120 9.72 10.20 -0.13
N ASP A 121 10.66 9.86 0.74
CA ASP A 121 12.05 9.65 0.36
C ASP A 121 12.21 8.44 -0.57
N LYS A 122 13.23 8.47 -1.42
CA LYS A 122 13.57 7.33 -2.28
C LYS A 122 13.89 6.10 -1.43
N GLY A 123 13.30 4.97 -1.80
CA GLY A 123 13.48 3.70 -1.10
C GLY A 123 12.27 2.78 -1.20
N PRO A 124 12.30 1.62 -0.52
CA PRO A 124 11.29 0.56 -0.69
C PRO A 124 9.84 1.01 -0.39
N LYS A 125 9.64 1.88 0.61
CA LYS A 125 8.34 2.43 0.99
C LYS A 125 7.72 3.26 -0.13
N ARG A 126 8.49 4.18 -0.71
CA ARG A 126 8.06 4.99 -1.86
C ARG A 126 7.84 4.12 -3.08
N ASP A 127 8.78 3.24 -3.39
CA ASP A 127 8.70 2.36 -4.57
C ASP A 127 7.43 1.49 -4.54
N SER A 128 7.10 0.89 -3.39
CA SER A 128 5.85 0.12 -3.20
C SER A 128 4.58 0.96 -3.45
N SER A 129 4.60 2.20 -2.99
CA SER A 129 3.49 3.14 -3.18
C SER A 129 3.36 3.57 -4.65
N VAL A 130 4.49 3.88 -5.30
CA VAL A 130 4.56 4.22 -6.74
C VAL A 130 4.03 3.07 -7.59
N GLU A 131 4.46 1.83 -7.35
CA GLU A 131 3.95 0.66 -8.08
C GLU A 131 2.43 0.54 -7.98
N THR A 132 1.87 0.86 -6.81
CA THR A 132 0.43 0.83 -6.58
C THR A 132 -0.29 1.94 -7.33
N LEU A 133 0.27 3.16 -7.33
CA LEU A 133 -0.24 4.28 -8.12
C LEU A 133 -0.23 3.92 -9.61
N VAL A 134 0.90 3.45 -10.14
CA VAL A 134 1.06 3.07 -11.55
C VAL A 134 0.00 2.05 -11.97
N ARG A 135 -0.17 0.94 -11.22
CA ARG A 135 -1.19 -0.08 -11.54
C ARG A 135 -2.61 0.48 -11.61
N SER A 136 -2.90 1.53 -10.84
CA SER A 136 -4.21 2.19 -10.86
C SER A 136 -4.37 3.16 -12.04
N ILE A 137 -3.36 3.99 -12.31
CA ILE A 137 -3.49 5.08 -13.28
C ILE A 137 -3.13 4.66 -14.71
N SER A 138 -2.29 3.64 -14.93
CA SER A 138 -1.80 3.28 -16.28
C SER A 138 -2.89 2.95 -17.29
N LYS A 139 -4.10 2.62 -16.85
CA LYS A 139 -5.24 2.36 -17.74
C LYS A 139 -5.95 3.64 -18.19
N THR A 140 -5.96 4.66 -17.35
CA THR A 140 -6.68 5.92 -17.58
C THR A 140 -5.76 7.04 -18.04
N ASP A 141 -4.52 7.03 -17.55
CA ASP A 141 -3.43 7.95 -17.86
C ASP A 141 -2.13 7.14 -17.99
N PRO A 142 -1.92 6.47 -19.15
CA PRO A 142 -0.75 5.63 -19.38
C PRO A 142 0.57 6.42 -19.42
N GLU A 143 0.53 7.69 -19.83
CA GLU A 143 1.69 8.59 -19.83
C GLU A 143 2.15 8.86 -18.39
N ALA A 144 1.23 9.31 -17.52
CA ALA A 144 1.55 9.50 -16.11
C ALA A 144 1.99 8.20 -15.44
N GLY A 145 1.34 7.07 -15.77
CA GLY A 145 1.74 5.75 -15.30
C GLY A 145 3.19 5.41 -15.65
N PHE A 146 3.63 5.69 -16.88
CA PHE A 146 5.01 5.43 -17.31
C PHE A 146 6.01 6.39 -16.65
N ILE A 147 5.66 7.67 -16.51
CA ILE A 147 6.48 8.67 -15.81
C ILE A 147 6.67 8.25 -14.36
N TRP A 148 5.60 7.87 -13.65
CA TRP A 148 5.72 7.40 -12.27
C TRP A 148 6.55 6.13 -12.16
N ALA A 149 6.36 5.18 -13.07
CA ALA A 149 7.13 3.93 -13.13
C ALA A 149 8.64 4.18 -13.25
N SER A 150 9.06 5.19 -14.02
CA SER A 150 10.49 5.52 -14.17
C SER A 150 11.12 6.09 -12.89
N THR A 151 10.32 6.58 -11.94
CA THR A 151 10.82 7.10 -10.65
C THR A 151 11.11 6.03 -9.60
N VAL A 152 10.81 4.76 -9.87
CA VAL A 152 11.07 3.65 -8.95
C VAL A 152 12.59 3.48 -8.77
N SER A 153 13.04 3.45 -7.53
CA SER A 153 14.45 3.50 -7.17
C SER A 153 15.14 2.15 -7.43
N ASP A 154 14.52 1.06 -6.97
CA ASP A 154 15.00 -0.30 -7.24
C ASP A 154 14.89 -0.64 -8.75
N GLU A 155 16.01 -0.98 -9.37
CA GLU A 155 16.10 -1.23 -10.82
C GLU A 155 15.20 -2.38 -11.27
N LYS A 156 15.12 -3.45 -10.48
CA LYS A 156 14.33 -4.63 -10.83
C LYS A 156 12.84 -4.32 -10.77
N LYS A 157 12.39 -3.62 -9.72
CA LYS A 157 11.01 -3.12 -9.60
C LYS A 157 10.70 -2.14 -10.71
N ARG A 158 11.56 -1.14 -10.94
CA ARG A 158 11.41 -0.15 -12.01
C ARG A 158 11.20 -0.81 -13.36
N LYS A 159 12.05 -1.77 -13.73
CA LYS A 159 11.90 -2.54 -14.97
C LYS A 159 10.55 -3.23 -15.08
N ASN A 160 10.08 -3.88 -14.03
CA ASN A 160 8.79 -4.57 -14.05
C ASN A 160 7.63 -3.57 -14.19
N THR A 161 7.66 -2.49 -13.43
CA THR A 161 6.62 -1.44 -13.43
C THR A 161 6.58 -0.69 -14.76
N LEU A 162 7.73 -0.40 -15.38
CA LEU A 162 7.83 0.17 -16.72
C LEU A 162 7.22 -0.78 -17.76
N ASN A 163 7.56 -2.07 -17.71
CA ASN A 163 6.99 -3.06 -18.63
C ASN A 163 5.47 -3.16 -18.51
N GLU A 164 4.93 -3.16 -17.29
CA GLU A 164 3.50 -3.19 -17.03
C GLU A 164 2.81 -1.94 -17.59
N SER A 165 3.32 -0.74 -17.24
CA SER A 165 2.72 0.52 -17.70
C SER A 165 2.81 0.68 -19.22
N LEU A 166 3.96 0.34 -19.81
CA LEU A 166 4.17 0.45 -21.25
C LEU A 166 3.20 -0.44 -22.03
N ARG A 167 2.91 -1.65 -21.53
CA ARG A 167 1.94 -2.55 -22.17
C ARG A 167 0.52 -2.00 -22.16
N GLU A 168 0.13 -1.22 -21.14
CA GLU A 168 -1.15 -0.51 -21.16
C GLU A 168 -1.08 0.69 -22.12
N TRP A 169 0.02 1.44 -22.14
CA TRP A 169 0.17 2.59 -23.04
C TRP A 169 0.12 2.21 -24.52
N ILE A 170 0.80 1.13 -24.93
CA ILE A 170 0.82 0.66 -26.32
C ILE A 170 -0.60 0.38 -26.85
N LYS A 171 -1.53 -0.05 -25.99
CA LYS A 171 -2.94 -0.30 -26.38
C LYS A 171 -3.70 0.99 -26.68
N VAL A 172 -3.26 2.11 -26.13
CA VAL A 172 -3.88 3.43 -26.26
C VAL A 172 -3.22 4.22 -27.39
N ASP A 173 -1.90 4.40 -27.31
CA ASP A 173 -1.11 5.12 -28.31
C ASP A 173 0.31 4.56 -28.37
N LEU A 174 0.57 3.78 -29.42
CA LEU A 174 1.85 3.14 -29.66
C LEU A 174 2.97 4.15 -29.96
N ASN A 175 2.67 5.23 -30.68
CA ASN A 175 3.69 6.21 -31.07
C ASN A 175 4.09 7.07 -29.87
N ALA A 176 3.11 7.54 -29.09
CA ALA A 176 3.41 8.28 -27.87
C ALA A 176 4.22 7.42 -26.88
N ALA A 177 3.90 6.13 -26.75
CA ALA A 177 4.67 5.19 -25.94
C ALA A 177 6.12 5.04 -26.43
N TYR A 178 6.35 5.03 -27.75
CA TYR A 178 7.69 4.98 -28.34
C TYR A 178 8.50 6.24 -28.06
N ASP A 179 7.88 7.40 -28.25
CA ASP A 179 8.51 8.70 -28.01
C ASP A 179 8.90 8.81 -26.53
N ALA A 180 8.00 8.44 -25.62
CA ALA A 180 8.27 8.47 -24.18
C ALA A 180 9.41 7.54 -23.75
N VAL A 181 9.50 6.32 -24.27
CA VAL A 181 10.63 5.42 -23.97
C VAL A 181 11.95 6.00 -24.52
N THR A 182 11.90 6.62 -25.70
CA THR A 182 13.08 7.22 -26.34
C THR A 182 13.59 8.43 -25.55
N GLU A 183 12.67 9.28 -25.08
CA GLU A 183 12.97 10.52 -24.36
C GLU A 183 13.21 10.34 -22.86
N ALA A 184 12.76 9.23 -22.27
CA ALA A 184 12.92 8.97 -20.84
C ALA A 184 14.38 9.07 -20.36
N ASP A 185 14.61 9.59 -19.17
CA ASP A 185 15.93 9.58 -18.51
C ASP A 185 16.20 8.20 -17.90
N LEU A 186 16.43 7.23 -18.79
CA LEU A 186 16.72 5.83 -18.47
C LEU A 186 18.02 5.41 -19.17
N GLU A 187 18.75 4.50 -18.53
CA GLU A 187 19.94 3.90 -19.13
C GLU A 187 19.60 3.16 -20.44
N ALA A 188 20.53 3.15 -21.38
CA ALA A 188 20.32 2.48 -22.68
C ALA A 188 19.95 0.99 -22.53
N ALA A 189 20.48 0.33 -21.48
CA ALA A 189 20.17 -1.05 -21.13
C ALA A 189 18.72 -1.25 -20.66
N GLU A 190 18.10 -0.23 -20.06
CA GLU A 190 16.69 -0.24 -19.64
C GLU A 190 15.74 0.13 -20.80
N LYS A 191 16.15 1.05 -21.68
CA LYS A 191 15.36 1.44 -22.87
C LYS A 191 15.20 0.32 -23.88
N LYS A 192 16.28 -0.42 -24.16
CA LYS A 192 16.30 -1.47 -25.18
C LYS A 192 15.14 -2.48 -25.07
N PRO A 193 14.94 -3.18 -23.93
CA PRO A 193 13.84 -4.13 -23.82
C PRO A 193 12.44 -3.49 -23.93
N LEU A 194 12.29 -2.21 -23.58
CA LEU A 194 11.03 -1.49 -23.74
C LEU A 194 10.74 -1.20 -25.22
N LEU A 195 11.75 -0.75 -25.97
CA LEU A 195 11.64 -0.55 -27.42
C LEU A 195 11.34 -1.87 -28.14
N ASP A 196 11.98 -2.98 -27.75
CA ASP A 196 11.71 -4.31 -28.30
C ASP A 196 10.23 -4.71 -28.09
N ILE A 197 9.62 -4.37 -26.94
CA ILE A 197 8.18 -4.63 -26.69
C ILE A 197 7.30 -3.86 -27.68
N ILE A 198 7.64 -2.60 -27.98
CA ILE A 198 6.90 -1.76 -28.90
C ILE A 198 7.02 -2.27 -30.33
N GLU A 199 8.23 -2.63 -30.78
CA GLU A 199 8.47 -3.19 -32.11
C GLU A 199 7.66 -4.46 -32.34
N ASN A 200 7.68 -5.39 -31.38
CA ASN A 200 6.88 -6.62 -31.43
C ASN A 200 5.36 -6.35 -31.46
N ALA A 201 4.90 -5.21 -30.94
CA ALA A 201 3.49 -4.83 -30.99
C ALA A 201 3.09 -4.26 -32.36
N LYS A 202 4.01 -3.64 -33.12
CA LYS A 202 3.76 -3.15 -34.49
C LYS A 202 3.55 -4.29 -35.49
N GLU A 203 4.08 -5.48 -35.20
CA GLU A 203 4.02 -6.65 -36.09
C GLU A 203 2.72 -7.47 -35.98
N LYS A 204 1.82 -7.13 -35.04
CA LYS A 204 0.56 -7.85 -34.79
C LYS A 204 -0.64 -7.09 -35.33
#